data_AF-A0A7S2GYX6-F1
#
_entry.id   AF-A0A7S2GYX6-F1
#
_cell.length_a   1.000
_cell.length_b   1.000
_cell.length_c   1.000
_cell.angle_alpha   90.00
_cell.angle_beta   90.00
_cell.angle_gamma   90.00
#
_symmetry.space_group_name_H-M   'P 1'
#
loop_
_entity.id
_entity.type
_entity.pdbx_description
1 polymer ?
#
loop_
_entity_poly.entity_id
_entity_poly.type
_entity_poly.pdbx_seq_one_letter_code
_entity_poly.pdbx_strand_id
1 'polypeptide(L)'
;TRGQFEPHRVHDVEVRFLEEKLRGLPGVREAAVAMHLNKRSGSGTTTTMGKQMLIAYVECEAAAAPELDDCHRKVVCKRCSPVLSEFKVSFAVLTVRGWSRTSTGEIDRSRLPPPPPSAFG
;
A
#
# COMPACT_ATOMS: atom_id res chain seq x y z
N THR A 1 -21.46 9.55 0.84
CA THR A 1 -21.03 9.22 2.20
C THR A 1 -19.63 8.62 2.12
N ARG A 2 -18.60 9.40 2.47
CA ARG A 2 -17.18 8.99 2.37
C ARG A 2 -16.94 7.89 3.40
N GLY A 3 -16.69 6.67 2.93
CA GLY A 3 -16.32 5.55 3.79
C GLY A 3 -15.03 5.88 4.53
N GLN A 4 -15.14 6.07 5.84
CA GLN A 4 -14.00 6.17 6.74
C GLN A 4 -13.25 4.84 6.68
N PHE A 5 -12.07 4.88 6.07
CA PHE A 5 -11.06 3.84 6.21
C PHE A 5 -10.56 3.90 7.64
N GLU A 6 -10.84 2.85 8.42
CA GLU A 6 -10.25 2.64 9.74
C GLU A 6 -9.13 1.62 9.58
N PRO A 7 -7.86 2.04 9.59
CA PRO A 7 -6.73 1.13 9.48
C PRO A 7 -6.62 0.33 10.78
N HIS A 8 -7.22 -0.86 10.81
CA HIS A 8 -7.01 -1.81 11.91
C HIS A 8 -5.76 -2.68 11.69
N ARG A 9 -5.22 -3.13 12.81
CA ARG A 9 -3.78 -3.15 13.13
C ARG A 9 -3.02 -4.35 12.56
N VAL A 10 -2.16 -4.08 11.59
CA VAL A 10 -0.80 -4.63 11.67
C VAL A 10 -0.12 -3.82 12.77
N HIS A 11 0.58 -4.43 13.73
CA HIS A 11 1.18 -3.63 14.82
C HIS A 11 2.07 -2.55 14.18
N ASP A 12 2.03 -1.31 14.68
CA ASP A 12 2.80 -0.20 14.08
C ASP A 12 4.28 -0.56 13.87
N VAL A 13 4.82 -1.42 14.74
CA VAL A 13 6.18 -1.99 14.64
C VAL A 13 6.33 -2.91 13.42
N GLU A 14 5.40 -3.83 13.18
CA GLU A 14 5.40 -4.74 12.02
C GLU A 14 5.22 -3.97 10.70
N VAL A 15 4.39 -2.92 10.70
CA VAL A 15 4.22 -2.01 9.55
C VAL A 15 5.51 -1.27 9.26
N ARG A 16 6.10 -0.63 10.27
CA ARG A 16 7.34 0.15 10.11
C ARG A 16 8.52 -0.71 9.67
N PHE A 17 8.62 -1.93 10.20
CA PHE A 17 9.63 -2.90 9.76
C PHE A 17 9.46 -3.29 8.29
N LEU A 18 8.22 -3.51 7.86
CA LEU A 18 7.92 -3.80 6.47
C LEU A 18 8.22 -2.62 5.54
N GLU A 19 7.85 -1.40 5.94
CA GLU A 19 8.18 -0.18 5.22
C GLU A 19 9.69 0.00 5.05
N GLU A 20 10.47 -0.29 6.10
CA GLU A 20 11.93 -0.25 6.07
C GLU A 20 12.51 -1.31 5.14
N LYS A 21 12.05 -2.57 5.24
CA LYS A 21 12.41 -3.65 4.31
C LYS A 21 12.14 -3.27 2.86
N LEU A 22 10.96 -2.70 2.58
CA LEU A 22 10.59 -2.28 1.23
C LEU A 22 11.49 -1.15 0.73
N ARG A 23 11.83 -0.18 1.57
CA ARG A 23 12.73 0.94 1.24
C ARG A 23 14.16 0.49 0.97
N GLY A 24 14.58 -0.64 1.56
CA GLY A 24 15.86 -1.27 1.27
C GLY A 24 15.92 -1.98 -0.08
N LEU A 25 14.81 -2.12 -0.81
CA LEU A 25 14.79 -2.77 -2.11
C LEU A 25 15.28 -1.84 -3.23
N PRO A 26 16.07 -2.35 -4.20
CA PRO A 26 16.55 -1.55 -5.32
C PRO A 26 15.43 -0.92 -6.15
N GLY A 27 15.49 0.41 -6.31
CA GLY A 27 14.52 1.21 -7.06
C GLY A 27 13.31 1.68 -6.24
N VAL A 28 13.26 1.41 -4.93
CA VAL A 28 12.25 1.98 -4.02
C VAL A 28 12.84 3.21 -3.34
N ARG A 29 12.29 4.39 -3.64
CA ARG A 29 12.68 5.65 -3.00
C ARG A 29 12.06 5.78 -1.62
N GLU A 30 10.75 5.59 -1.54
CA GLU A 30 9.96 5.67 -0.30
C GLU A 30 8.85 4.62 -0.33
N ALA A 31 8.44 4.14 0.84
CA ALA A 31 7.39 3.14 0.98
C ALA A 31 6.52 3.43 2.21
N ALA A 32 5.23 3.20 2.05
CA ALA A 32 4.26 3.22 3.14
C ALA A 32 3.33 2.01 3.01
N VAL A 33 2.96 1.41 4.13
CA VAL A 33 2.09 0.23 4.14
C VAL A 33 0.84 0.50 4.95
N ALA A 34 -0.31 0.11 4.41
CA ALA A 34 -1.59 0.23 5.10
C ALA A 34 -2.40 -1.06 4.94
N MET A 35 -3.08 -1.45 6.02
CA MET A 35 -4.09 -2.50 5.97
C MET A 35 -5.43 -1.90 5.55
N HIS A 36 -6.01 -2.44 4.48
CA HIS A 36 -7.33 -2.06 3.99
C HIS A 36 -8.33 -3.19 4.28
N LEU A 37 -9.43 -2.83 4.93
CA LEU A 37 -10.55 -3.73 5.14
C LEU A 37 -11.62 -3.44 4.09
N ASN A 38 -11.97 -4.46 3.29
CA ASN A 38 -13.16 -4.34 2.46
C ASN A 38 -14.39 -4.47 3.36
N LYS A 39 -15.12 -3.38 3.62
CA LYS A 39 -16.42 -3.45 4.29
C LYS A 39 -17.43 -3.96 3.26
N ARG A 40 -17.79 -5.26 3.31
CA ARG A 40 -18.88 -5.78 2.47
C ARG A 40 -20.19 -5.25 3.05
N SER A 41 -20.92 -4.47 2.27
CA SER A 41 -22.22 -3.94 2.70
C SER A 41 -23.21 -5.10 2.83
N GLY A 42 -23.49 -5.50 4.07
CA GLY A 42 -24.60 -6.39 4.41
C GLY A 42 -25.90 -5.59 4.43
N SER A 43 -26.93 -6.09 3.77
CA SER A 43 -28.27 -5.54 3.87
C SER A 43 -28.82 -5.82 5.27
N GLY A 44 -28.93 -4.79 6.11
CA GLY A 44 -29.55 -4.83 7.44
C GLY A 44 -28.55 -5.06 8.59
N THR A 45 -28.35 -4.01 9.41
CA THR A 45 -27.75 -3.94 10.78
C THR A 45 -26.50 -4.76 11.15
N THR A 46 -25.96 -5.56 10.23
CA THR A 46 -24.86 -6.51 10.46
C THR A 46 -23.80 -6.22 9.41
N THR A 47 -22.81 -5.41 9.77
CA THR A 47 -21.64 -5.19 8.92
C THR A 47 -20.75 -6.42 9.04
N THR A 48 -20.80 -7.32 8.06
CA THR A 48 -19.82 -8.40 7.96
C THR A 48 -18.48 -7.79 7.55
N MET A 49 -17.45 -7.92 8.39
CA MET A 49 -16.09 -7.55 7.99
C MET A 49 -15.69 -8.39 6.77
N GLY A 50 -15.39 -7.74 5.65
CA GLY A 50 -14.90 -8.43 4.45
C GLY A 50 -13.40 -8.67 4.52
N LYS A 51 -12.83 -9.10 3.37
CA LYS A 51 -11.43 -9.50 3.28
C LYS A 51 -10.48 -8.36 3.67
N GLN A 52 -9.47 -8.67 4.48
CA GLN A 52 -8.36 -7.78 4.79
C GLN A 52 -7.32 -7.85 3.68
N MET A 53 -6.74 -6.71 3.32
CA MET A 53 -5.70 -6.62 2.30
C MET A 53 -4.61 -5.65 2.71
N LEU A 54 -3.36 -6.10 2.64
CA LEU A 54 -2.19 -5.28 2.86
C LEU A 54 -1.83 -4.52 1.57
N ILE A 55 -1.85 -3.20 1.60
CA ILE A 55 -1.45 -2.39 0.46
C ILE A 55 -0.11 -1.74 0.75
N ALA A 56 0.87 -2.05 -0.08
CA ALA A 56 2.16 -1.38 -0.09
C ALA A 56 2.16 -0.30 -1.18
N TYR A 57 2.24 0.95 -0.74
CA TYR A 57 2.44 2.10 -1.61
C TYR A 57 3.95 2.32 -1.74
N VAL A 58 4.45 2.41 -2.98
CA VAL A 58 5.86 2.61 -3.25
C VAL A 58 6.05 3.79 -4.19
N GLU A 59 6.93 4.69 -3.84
CA GLU A 59 7.49 5.66 -4.78
C GLU A 59 8.78 5.04 -5.34
N CYS A 60 8.82 4.89 -6.66
CA CYS A 60 10.01 4.36 -7.32
C CYS A 60 11.03 5.46 -7.55
N GLU A 61 12.31 5.09 -7.60
CA GLU A 61 13.33 5.95 -8.17
C GLU A 61 13.01 6.24 -9.65
N ALA A 62 13.51 7.37 -10.15
CA ALA A 62 13.37 7.68 -11.56
C ALA A 62 14.13 6.63 -12.39
N ALA A 63 13.49 6.11 -13.43
CA ALA A 63 14.17 5.27 -14.38
C ALA A 63 15.31 6.02 -15.08
N ALA A 64 16.32 5.29 -15.54
CA ALA A 64 17.44 5.87 -16.29
C ALA A 64 17.00 6.61 -17.56
N ALA A 65 15.87 6.21 -18.15
CA ALA A 65 15.25 6.86 -19.29
C ALA A 65 13.72 6.96 -19.06
N PRO A 66 13.07 8.09 -19.41
CA PRO A 66 11.63 8.29 -19.20
C PRO A 66 10.73 7.23 -19.86
N GLU A 67 11.12 6.72 -21.03
CA GLU A 67 10.38 5.67 -21.75
C GLU A 67 10.39 4.31 -21.03
N LEU A 68 11.33 4.11 -20.11
CA LEU A 68 11.44 2.89 -19.29
C LEU A 68 10.71 3.00 -17.95
N ASP A 69 10.12 4.15 -17.64
CA ASP A 69 9.54 4.45 -16.33
C ASP A 69 8.44 3.44 -15.94
N ASP A 70 7.57 3.06 -16.88
CA ASP A 70 6.55 2.02 -16.66
C ASP A 70 7.13 0.62 -16.44
N CYS A 71 8.18 0.25 -17.18
CA CYS A 71 8.81 -1.05 -17.02
C CYS A 71 9.55 -1.12 -15.68
N HIS A 72 10.22 -0.03 -15.31
CA HIS A 72 10.93 0.12 -14.04
C HIS A 72 9.97 -0.03 -12.87
N ARG A 73 8.85 0.71 -12.86
CA ARG A 73 7.80 0.57 -11.84
C ARG A 73 7.29 -0.86 -11.70
N LYS A 74 7.00 -1.54 -12.82
CA LYS A 74 6.54 -2.94 -12.81
C LYS A 74 7.57 -3.89 -12.19
N VAL A 75 8.85 -3.67 -12.48
CA VAL A 75 9.95 -4.46 -11.91
C VAL A 75 10.06 -4.22 -10.40
N VAL A 76 9.97 -2.97 -9.95
CA VAL A 76 9.97 -2.62 -8.53
C VAL A 76 8.79 -3.29 -7.81
N CYS A 77 7.57 -3.19 -8.34
CA CYS A 77 6.40 -3.87 -7.75
C CYS A 77 6.57 -5.39 -7.64
N LYS A 78 7.16 -6.03 -8.66
CA LYS A 78 7.46 -7.47 -8.63
C LYS A 78 8.47 -7.82 -7.53
N ARG A 79 9.47 -6.96 -7.27
CA ARG A 79 10.46 -7.16 -6.19
C ARG A 79 9.87 -7.00 -4.79
N CYS A 80 8.85 -6.16 -4.62
CA CYS A 80 8.16 -6.00 -3.34
C CYS A 80 7.29 -7.21 -2.97
N SER A 81 6.82 -7.98 -3.96
CA SER A 81 5.84 -9.06 -3.75
C SER A 81 6.32 -10.19 -2.83
N PRO A 82 7.57 -10.71 -2.95
CA PRO A 82 8.09 -11.70 -2.01
C PRO A 82 8.08 -11.23 -0.55
N VAL A 83 8.46 -9.97 -0.30
CA VAL A 83 8.51 -9.40 1.06
C VAL A 83 7.11 -9.36 1.68
N LEU A 84 6.10 -8.99 0.90
CA LEU A 84 4.71 -8.94 1.36
C LEU A 84 4.10 -10.33 1.55
N SER A 85 4.54 -11.31 0.76
CA SER A 85 4.04 -12.69 0.87
C SER A 85 4.38 -13.36 2.21
N GLU A 86 5.44 -12.90 2.89
CA GLU A 86 5.82 -13.35 4.25
C GLU A 86 4.69 -13.15 5.27
N PHE A 87 3.79 -12.17 5.04
CA PHE A 87 2.71 -11.79 5.95
C PHE A 87 1.46 -12.66 5.84
N LYS A 88 1.43 -13.63 4.91
CA LYS A 88 0.32 -14.61 4.74
C LYS A 88 -1.09 -13.98 4.63
N VAL A 89 -1.16 -12.74 4.17
CA VAL A 89 -2.40 -12.02 3.88
C VAL A 89 -2.48 -11.67 2.42
N SER A 90 -3.68 -11.40 1.89
CA SER A 90 -3.82 -10.82 0.56
C SER A 90 -3.10 -9.47 0.53
N PHE A 91 -2.38 -9.19 -0.55
CA PHE A 91 -1.64 -7.94 -0.68
C PHE A 91 -1.69 -7.38 -2.11
N ALA A 92 -1.44 -6.08 -2.23
CA ALA A 92 -1.18 -5.43 -3.51
C ALA A 92 -0.06 -4.39 -3.36
N VAL A 93 0.63 -4.12 -4.47
CA VAL A 93 1.66 -3.07 -4.55
C VAL A 93 1.16 -2.00 -5.51
N LEU A 94 1.08 -0.76 -5.04
CA LEU A 94 0.67 0.38 -5.82
C LEU A 94 1.81 1.39 -5.91
N THR A 95 2.04 1.92 -7.11
CA THR A 95 3.02 2.98 -7.29
C THR A 95 2.39 4.35 -7.10
N VAL A 96 3.08 5.23 -6.39
CA VAL A 96 2.69 6.63 -6.23
C VAL A 96 3.73 7.53 -6.89
N ARG A 97 3.29 8.65 -7.46
CA ARG A 97 4.17 9.63 -8.11
C ARG A 97 4.81 10.62 -7.12
N GLY A 98 4.45 10.52 -5.84
CA GLY A 98 4.92 11.36 -4.75
C GLY A 98 3.96 11.31 -3.57
N TRP A 99 4.44 11.71 -2.40
CA TRP A 99 3.67 11.63 -1.16
C TRP A 99 3.05 12.97 -0.80
N SER A 100 1.78 12.93 -0.39
CA SER A 100 1.26 13.99 0.46
C SER A 100 1.98 13.91 1.81
N ARG A 101 2.45 15.05 2.31
CA ARG A 101 3.12 15.14 3.61
C ARG A 101 2.24 15.88 4.61
N THR A 102 2.37 15.56 5.89
CA THR A 102 1.81 16.32 7.01
C THR A 102 2.58 17.63 7.20
N SER A 103 2.11 18.51 8.09
CA SER A 103 2.87 19.71 8.49
C SER A 103 4.21 19.39 9.15
N THR A 104 4.38 18.18 9.69
CA THR A 104 5.64 17.67 10.25
C THR A 104 6.58 17.10 9.19
N GLY A 105 6.16 17.01 7.92
CA GLY A 105 6.95 16.45 6.83
C GLY A 105 6.89 14.93 6.70
N GLU A 106 6.14 14.25 7.56
CA GLU A 106 5.90 12.80 7.47
C GLU A 106 4.89 12.48 6.37
N ILE A 107 4.88 11.24 5.88
CA ILE A 107 3.88 10.79 4.89
C ILE A 107 2.48 10.87 5.53
N ASP A 108 1.57 11.62 4.91
CA ASP A 108 0.18 11.70 5.31
C ASP A 108 -0.57 10.44 4.85
N ARG A 109 -0.56 9.42 5.69
CA ARG A 109 -1.19 8.12 5.44
C ARG A 109 -2.71 8.23 5.23
N SER A 110 -3.36 9.29 5.72
CA SER A 110 -4.80 9.50 5.54
C SER A 110 -5.17 9.87 4.10
N ARG A 111 -4.19 10.34 3.31
CA ARG A 111 -4.35 10.73 1.90
C ARG A 111 -3.92 9.65 0.92
N LEU A 112 -3.57 8.45 1.41
CA LEU A 112 -3.24 7.34 0.52
C LEU A 112 -4.46 6.96 -0.32
N PRO A 113 -4.28 6.77 -1.63
CA PRO A 113 -5.39 6.41 -2.51
C PRO A 113 -5.91 5.04 -2.10
N PRO A 114 -7.24 4.83 -2.02
CA PRO A 114 -7.75 3.50 -1.74
C PRO A 114 -7.35 2.52 -2.86
N PRO A 115 -7.12 1.23 -2.55
CA PRO A 115 -6.87 0.24 -3.57
C PRO A 115 -8.06 0.15 -4.54
N PRO A 116 -7.80 -0.09 -5.85
CA PRO A 116 -8.86 -0.22 -6.82
C PRO A 116 -9.74 -1.44 -6.49
N PRO A 117 -11.05 -1.44 -6.83
CA PRO A 117 -11.93 -2.58 -6.58
C PRO A 117 -11.39 -3.90 -7.15
N SER A 118 -10.71 -3.85 -8.29
CA SER A 118 -10.05 -4.99 -8.94
C SER A 118 -8.91 -5.61 -8.13
N ALA A 119 -8.37 -4.91 -7.12
CA ALA A 119 -7.37 -5.48 -6.22
C ALA A 119 -7.98 -6.54 -5.28
N PHE A 120 -9.29 -6.47 -4.99
CA PHE A 120 -9.95 -7.36 -4.03
C PHE A 120 -10.49 -8.68 -4.61
N GLY A 121 -10.44 -8.84 -5.93
CA GLY A 121 -11.00 -9.99 -6.65
C GLY A 121 -12.50 -9.87 -6.90
#